data_AF-A0A940VGR3-F1
#
_entry.id   AF-A0A940VGR3-F1
#
_cell.length_a   1.000
_cell.length_b   1.000
_cell.length_c   1.000
_cell.angle_alpha   90.00
_cell.angle_beta   90.00
_cell.angle_gamma   90.00
#
_symmetry.space_group_name_H-M   'P 1'
#
loop_
_entity.id
_entity.type
_entity.pdbx_description
1 polymer ?
#
loop_
_entity_poly.entity_id
_entity_poly.type
_entity_poly.pdbx_seq_one_letter_code
_entity_poly.pdbx_strand_id
1 'polypeptide(L)'
;MAGKKALLVGINKFANYSQFTLNGCVNDAKDMAALYKDLLGFKTSEMTILTDAQATKANIMANLKAMVADAKAGKLSYLMFSLSSHGTQMNDTSGDEPDGKDEAFVPHDLAEKSGRWDPSHIISDDELHDLLAQLPANVLLEVYLDTCHSGSGLRGAEFGLHAPKPRYIAPPDHEFQKKTARMRGFTLHRPPSSTAKKAVAGVHHILWTGCKANETSADAYFNGRYNGAFTYYFIKVMRDTKNTLSRKDVIAKMRTLMRGHFAQNPQLEGNATNRAQAIAY
;
A
#
# COMPACT_ATOMS: atom_id res chain seq x y z
N MET A 1 -8.87 -7.68 -26.79
CA MET A 1 -9.05 -6.79 -25.63
C MET A 1 -7.78 -6.86 -24.79
N ALA A 2 -7.28 -5.72 -24.33
CA ALA A 2 -6.18 -5.70 -23.36
C ALA A 2 -6.65 -6.38 -22.05
N GLY A 3 -5.78 -7.17 -21.45
CA GLY A 3 -6.07 -7.95 -20.25
C GLY A 3 -5.93 -7.14 -18.96
N LYS A 4 -6.02 -7.86 -17.84
CA LYS A 4 -5.87 -7.32 -16.49
C LYS A 4 -4.94 -8.19 -15.67
N LYS A 5 -4.27 -7.59 -14.68
CA LYS A 5 -3.39 -8.33 -13.79
C LYS A 5 -3.39 -7.74 -12.39
N ALA A 6 -3.33 -8.59 -11.38
CA ALA A 6 -3.27 -8.20 -9.97
C ALA A 6 -2.03 -8.77 -9.29
N LEU A 7 -1.40 -7.97 -8.43
CA LEU A 7 -0.41 -8.41 -7.47
C LEU A 7 -0.93 -8.12 -6.06
N LEU A 8 -1.01 -9.15 -5.23
CA LEU A 8 -1.50 -9.04 -3.85
C LEU A 8 -0.42 -9.52 -2.90
N VAL A 9 0.01 -8.63 -2.00
CA VAL A 9 1.13 -8.87 -1.10
C VAL A 9 0.68 -8.77 0.34
N GLY A 10 0.93 -9.82 1.13
CA GLY A 10 0.56 -9.88 2.55
C GLY A 10 1.71 -10.44 3.39
N ILE A 11 2.25 -9.64 4.31
CA ILE A 11 3.47 -9.98 5.06
C ILE A 11 3.19 -9.92 6.55
N ASN A 12 3.14 -11.09 7.20
CA ASN A 12 3.03 -11.20 8.64
C ASN A 12 4.39 -11.41 9.30
N LYS A 13 5.29 -12.12 8.63
CA LYS A 13 6.59 -12.53 9.16
C LYS A 13 7.72 -11.78 8.46
N PHE A 14 8.72 -11.37 9.23
CA PHE A 14 9.89 -10.64 8.74
C PHE A 14 11.15 -11.40 9.16
N ALA A 15 11.96 -11.84 8.19
CA ALA A 15 13.04 -12.81 8.39
C ALA A 15 14.03 -12.38 9.49
N ASN A 16 14.44 -11.11 9.47
CA ASN A 16 15.41 -10.55 10.40
C ASN A 16 14.77 -9.76 11.56
N TYR A 17 13.43 -9.67 11.58
CA TYR A 17 12.66 -8.77 12.46
C TYR A 17 11.44 -9.48 13.07
N SER A 18 11.63 -10.70 13.57
CA SER A 18 10.54 -11.56 14.08
C SER A 18 9.71 -10.93 15.21
N GLN A 19 10.27 -9.99 15.98
CA GLN A 19 9.58 -9.23 17.01
C GLN A 19 8.47 -8.32 16.46
N PHE A 20 8.52 -7.99 15.17
CA PHE A 20 7.52 -7.19 14.46
C PHE A 20 6.50 -8.08 13.70
N THR A 21 6.21 -9.27 14.21
CA THR A 21 5.22 -10.16 13.57
C THR A 21 3.80 -9.58 13.67
N LEU A 22 3.14 -9.50 12.51
CA LEU A 22 1.71 -9.21 12.34
C LEU A 22 0.91 -10.50 12.12
N ASN A 23 -0.42 -10.42 12.14
CA ASN A 23 -1.30 -11.59 11.99
C ASN A 23 -2.30 -11.47 10.84
N GLY A 24 -2.70 -10.26 10.45
CA GLY A 24 -3.76 -10.04 9.47
C GLY A 24 -3.32 -9.84 8.02
N CYS A 25 -2.05 -9.57 7.75
CA CYS A 25 -1.61 -9.17 6.41
C CYS A 25 -1.75 -10.27 5.36
N VAL A 26 -1.44 -11.51 5.71
CA VAL A 26 -1.67 -12.67 4.82
C VAL A 26 -3.16 -12.89 4.56
N ASN A 27 -4.01 -12.61 5.55
CA ASN A 27 -5.46 -12.69 5.40
C ASN A 27 -5.97 -11.62 4.45
N ASP A 28 -5.48 -10.38 4.58
CA ASP A 28 -5.82 -9.26 3.71
C ASP A 28 -5.54 -9.57 2.23
N ALA A 29 -4.34 -10.09 1.91
CA ALA A 29 -3.98 -10.44 0.53
C ALA A 29 -4.89 -11.53 -0.05
N LYS A 30 -5.26 -12.54 0.76
CA LYS A 30 -6.18 -13.60 0.33
C LYS A 30 -7.60 -13.09 0.16
N ASP A 31 -8.07 -12.25 1.06
CA ASP A 31 -9.45 -11.73 1.03
C ASP A 31 -9.62 -10.74 -0.13
N MET A 32 -8.62 -9.92 -0.42
CA MET A 32 -8.59 -9.06 -1.61
C MET A 32 -8.59 -9.89 -2.90
N ALA A 33 -7.84 -10.99 -2.96
CA ALA A 33 -7.83 -11.88 -4.13
C ALA A 33 -9.21 -12.53 -4.33
N ALA A 34 -9.85 -12.97 -3.25
CA ALA A 34 -11.21 -13.50 -3.29
C ALA A 34 -12.22 -12.42 -3.74
N LEU A 35 -12.14 -11.20 -3.21
CA LEU A 35 -13.00 -10.10 -3.65
C LEU A 35 -12.87 -9.83 -5.15
N TYR A 36 -11.63 -9.73 -5.64
CA TYR A 36 -11.35 -9.45 -7.05
C TYR A 36 -11.79 -10.58 -7.97
N LYS A 37 -11.68 -11.83 -7.52
CA LYS A 37 -12.21 -12.98 -8.24
C LYS A 37 -13.75 -12.98 -8.27
N ASP A 38 -14.37 -12.92 -7.09
CA ASP A 38 -15.80 -13.16 -6.93
C ASP A 38 -16.66 -12.02 -7.46
N LEU A 39 -16.24 -10.78 -7.19
CA LEU A 39 -17.06 -9.59 -7.45
C LEU A 39 -16.58 -8.80 -8.66
N LEU A 40 -15.28 -8.87 -8.95
CA LEU A 40 -14.69 -8.12 -10.04
C LEU A 40 -14.32 -9.01 -11.23
N GLY A 41 -14.47 -10.34 -11.19
CA GLY A 41 -14.30 -11.20 -12.36
C GLY A 41 -12.84 -11.46 -12.79
N PHE A 42 -11.89 -11.37 -11.87
CA PHE A 42 -10.52 -11.83 -12.09
C PHE A 42 -10.42 -13.36 -12.13
N LYS A 43 -9.60 -13.88 -13.04
CA LYS A 43 -9.20 -15.29 -13.06
C LYS A 43 -8.01 -15.48 -12.13
N THR A 44 -7.87 -16.68 -11.57
CA THR A 44 -6.69 -17.02 -10.75
C THR A 44 -5.38 -16.84 -11.54
N SER A 45 -5.36 -17.11 -12.84
CA SER A 45 -4.19 -16.91 -13.70
C SER A 45 -3.81 -15.44 -13.94
N GLU A 46 -4.70 -14.50 -13.59
CA GLU A 46 -4.48 -13.07 -13.71
C GLU A 46 -4.02 -12.46 -12.37
N MET A 47 -3.85 -13.26 -11.32
CA MET A 47 -3.50 -12.81 -9.98
C MET A 47 -2.25 -13.52 -9.46
N THR A 48 -1.28 -12.75 -8.99
CA THR A 48 -0.16 -13.25 -8.20
C THR A 48 -0.38 -12.88 -6.75
N ILE A 49 -0.26 -13.85 -5.83
CA ILE A 49 -0.30 -13.62 -4.39
C ILE A 49 1.07 -13.94 -3.82
N LEU A 50 1.72 -12.97 -3.18
CA LEU A 50 2.99 -13.15 -2.47
C LEU A 50 2.75 -13.02 -0.97
N THR A 51 3.10 -14.06 -0.21
CA THR A 51 2.92 -14.06 1.25
C THR A 51 4.20 -14.43 1.99
N ASP A 52 4.45 -13.76 3.11
CA ASP A 52 5.59 -13.99 4.00
C ASP A 52 6.90 -14.19 3.21
N ALA A 53 7.53 -15.37 3.31
CA ALA A 53 8.82 -15.68 2.67
C ALA A 53 8.87 -15.46 1.16
N GLN A 54 7.72 -15.43 0.47
CA GLN A 54 7.64 -15.13 -0.96
C GLN A 54 7.68 -13.63 -1.26
N ALA A 55 7.29 -12.79 -0.31
CA ALA A 55 7.14 -11.34 -0.45
C ALA A 55 8.46 -10.61 -0.14
N THR A 56 9.54 -11.03 -0.80
CA THR A 56 10.83 -10.32 -0.75
C THR A 56 10.80 -9.07 -1.63
N LYS A 57 11.69 -8.10 -1.39
CA LYS A 57 11.84 -6.92 -2.28
C LYS A 57 11.96 -7.37 -3.74
N ALA A 58 12.85 -8.32 -4.00
CA ALA A 58 13.13 -8.82 -5.35
C ALA A 58 11.87 -9.37 -6.03
N ASN A 59 11.08 -10.19 -5.33
CA ASN A 59 9.88 -10.81 -5.91
C ASN A 59 8.75 -9.81 -6.13
N ILE A 60 8.53 -8.87 -5.20
CA ILE A 60 7.53 -7.81 -5.33
C ILE A 60 7.87 -6.94 -6.55
N MET A 61 9.10 -6.43 -6.59
CA MET A 61 9.55 -5.54 -7.66
C MET A 61 9.61 -6.25 -9.01
N ALA A 62 9.98 -7.54 -9.07
CA ALA A 62 9.95 -8.30 -10.32
C ALA A 62 8.53 -8.44 -10.89
N ASN A 63 7.52 -8.71 -10.05
CA ASN A 63 6.13 -8.80 -10.51
C ASN A 63 5.59 -7.45 -10.99
N LEU A 64 5.85 -6.37 -10.25
CA LEU A 64 5.46 -5.02 -10.66
C LEU A 64 6.12 -4.62 -11.99
N LYS A 65 7.44 -4.88 -12.14
CA LYS A 65 8.17 -4.63 -13.39
C LYS A 65 7.58 -5.40 -14.57
N ALA A 66 7.22 -6.66 -14.38
CA ALA A 66 6.57 -7.45 -15.42
C ALA A 66 5.18 -6.90 -15.80
N MET A 67 4.36 -6.49 -14.81
CA MET A 67 3.06 -5.88 -15.06
C MET A 67 3.19 -4.57 -15.84
N VAL A 68 4.13 -3.70 -15.47
CA VAL A 68 4.41 -2.44 -16.19
C VAL A 68 4.90 -2.72 -17.61
N ALA A 69 5.78 -3.70 -17.80
CA ALA A 69 6.27 -4.08 -19.13
C ALA A 69 5.15 -4.60 -20.05
N ASP A 70 4.27 -5.47 -19.54
CA ASP A 70 3.12 -5.98 -20.29
C ASP A 70 2.11 -4.87 -20.62
N ALA A 71 1.90 -3.92 -19.71
CA ALA A 71 1.08 -2.73 -19.94
C ALA A 71 1.65 -1.84 -21.06
N LYS A 72 2.96 -1.57 -21.03
CA LYS A 72 3.67 -0.80 -22.09
C LYS A 72 3.63 -1.51 -23.44
N ALA A 73 3.58 -2.84 -23.46
CA ALA A 73 3.39 -3.64 -24.66
C ALA A 73 1.91 -3.71 -25.13
N GLY A 74 0.99 -2.98 -24.49
CA GLY A 74 -0.43 -2.95 -24.85
C GLY A 74 -1.21 -4.21 -24.46
N LYS A 75 -0.61 -5.10 -23.67
CA LYS A 75 -1.25 -6.36 -23.26
C LYS A 75 -2.21 -6.19 -22.10
N LEU A 76 -2.05 -5.14 -21.30
CA LEU A 76 -2.86 -4.87 -20.11
C LEU A 76 -3.47 -3.46 -20.18
N SER A 77 -4.74 -3.33 -19.80
CA SER A 77 -5.42 -2.04 -19.61
C SER A 77 -5.77 -1.76 -18.15
N TYR A 78 -5.66 -2.76 -17.27
CA TYR A 78 -5.96 -2.62 -15.86
C TYR A 78 -5.00 -3.39 -14.97
N LEU A 79 -4.40 -2.70 -14.00
CA LEU A 79 -3.48 -3.26 -13.03
C LEU A 79 -4.05 -3.01 -11.63
N MET A 80 -3.97 -4.04 -10.78
CA MET A 80 -4.25 -3.91 -9.35
C MET A 80 -3.01 -4.29 -8.55
N PHE A 81 -2.66 -3.46 -7.57
CA PHE A 81 -1.61 -3.76 -6.60
C PHE A 81 -2.16 -3.57 -5.20
N SER A 82 -2.01 -4.57 -4.34
CA SER A 82 -2.30 -4.43 -2.91
C SER A 82 -1.09 -4.85 -2.08
N LEU A 83 -0.81 -4.07 -1.04
CA LEU A 83 0.24 -4.34 -0.08
C LEU A 83 -0.30 -4.16 1.34
N SER A 84 -0.24 -5.25 2.10
CA SER A 84 -0.50 -5.30 3.53
C SER A 84 0.79 -5.75 4.23
N SER A 85 1.43 -4.83 4.94
CA SER A 85 2.71 -5.05 5.63
C SER A 85 2.95 -3.91 6.63
N HIS A 86 4.12 -3.93 7.27
CA HIS A 86 4.67 -2.75 7.91
C HIS A 86 5.13 -1.69 6.90
N GLY A 87 5.10 -0.43 7.33
CA GLY A 87 5.88 0.65 6.74
C GLY A 87 6.93 1.15 7.72
N THR A 88 7.86 1.93 7.19
CA THR A 88 8.93 2.58 7.95
C THR A 88 9.31 3.88 7.23
N GLN A 89 10.38 4.52 7.71
CA GLN A 89 11.00 5.67 7.08
C GLN A 89 12.45 5.31 6.75
N MET A 90 12.99 5.86 5.67
CA MET A 90 14.41 5.80 5.36
C MET A 90 14.93 7.18 4.97
N ASN A 91 16.24 7.38 5.00
CA ASN A 91 16.81 8.67 4.66
C ASN A 91 16.55 9.04 3.19
N ASP A 92 15.95 10.21 2.95
CA ASP A 92 15.72 10.71 1.60
C ASP A 92 17.06 10.96 0.90
N THR A 93 17.19 10.43 -0.32
CA THR A 93 18.36 10.65 -1.19
C THR A 93 18.06 11.45 -2.44
N SER A 94 16.78 11.69 -2.76
CA SER A 94 16.33 12.44 -3.93
C SER A 94 16.12 13.93 -3.62
N GLY A 95 15.84 14.26 -2.35
CA GLY A 95 15.63 15.61 -1.84
C GLY A 95 14.24 16.18 -2.16
N ASP A 96 13.26 15.33 -2.49
CA ASP A 96 11.89 15.77 -2.83
C ASP A 96 10.94 15.82 -1.63
N GLU A 97 11.38 15.33 -0.47
CA GLU A 97 10.64 15.34 0.80
C GLU A 97 11.04 16.57 1.66
N PRO A 98 10.08 17.38 2.14
CA PRO A 98 10.38 18.59 2.91
C PRO A 98 10.99 18.32 4.30
N ASP A 99 10.90 17.09 4.81
CA ASP A 99 11.52 16.65 6.06
C ASP A 99 12.79 15.80 5.87
N GLY A 100 13.16 15.51 4.62
CA GLY A 100 14.33 14.70 4.26
C GLY A 100 14.18 13.22 4.63
N LYS A 101 12.95 12.68 4.65
CA LYS A 101 12.66 11.28 4.94
C LYS A 101 11.77 10.66 3.86
N ASP A 102 12.19 9.55 3.29
CA ASP A 102 11.32 8.78 2.41
C ASP A 102 10.42 7.86 3.25
N GLU A 103 9.14 7.81 2.89
CA GLU A 103 8.28 6.71 3.29
C GLU A 103 8.78 5.42 2.62
N ALA A 104 8.78 4.31 3.35
CA ALA A 104 9.24 3.05 2.81
C ALA A 104 8.34 1.88 3.22
N PHE A 105 8.24 0.91 2.32
CA PHE A 105 7.47 -0.31 2.48
C PHE A 105 8.38 -1.46 2.89
N VAL A 106 7.97 -2.22 3.90
CA VAL A 106 8.78 -3.29 4.48
C VAL A 106 8.46 -4.64 3.82
N PRO A 107 9.40 -5.25 3.07
CA PRO A 107 9.28 -6.61 2.57
C PRO A 107 9.65 -7.64 3.65
N HIS A 108 9.42 -8.93 3.37
CA HIS A 108 9.77 -10.02 4.29
C HIS A 108 11.26 -10.05 4.65
N ASP A 109 12.12 -9.74 3.69
CA ASP A 109 13.56 -9.83 3.78
C ASP A 109 14.23 -8.53 4.25
N LEU A 110 13.49 -7.62 4.89
CA LEU A 110 14.05 -6.38 5.48
C LEU A 110 15.36 -6.67 6.20
N ALA A 111 16.37 -5.86 5.92
CA ALA A 111 17.70 -5.99 6.48
C ALA A 111 18.31 -4.62 6.76
N GLU A 112 19.26 -4.60 7.68
CA GLU A 112 20.12 -3.45 7.97
C GLU A 112 21.52 -3.67 7.42
N LYS A 113 22.15 -2.57 6.99
CA LYS A 113 23.56 -2.52 6.62
C LYS A 113 24.20 -1.27 7.20
N SER A 114 25.18 -1.48 8.09
CA SER A 114 25.94 -0.40 8.73
C SER A 114 25.05 0.59 9.51
N GLY A 115 24.07 0.08 10.26
CA GLY A 115 23.20 0.89 11.14
C GLY A 115 22.12 1.68 10.39
N ARG A 116 21.84 1.33 9.14
CA ARG A 116 20.76 1.89 8.31
C ARG A 116 20.02 0.78 7.60
N TRP A 117 18.82 1.05 7.11
CA TRP A 117 18.14 0.11 6.21
C TRP A 117 19.00 -0.20 4.98
N ASP A 118 19.10 -1.48 4.60
CA ASP A 118 19.76 -1.88 3.36
C ASP A 118 18.81 -1.61 2.18
N PRO A 119 19.15 -0.70 1.23
CA PRO A 119 18.31 -0.41 0.07
C PRO A 119 17.99 -1.63 -0.79
N SER A 120 18.72 -2.74 -0.65
CA SER A 120 18.45 -4.01 -1.36
C SER A 120 17.28 -4.80 -0.78
N HIS A 121 16.79 -4.41 0.40
CA HIS A 121 15.82 -5.17 1.19
C HIS A 121 14.64 -4.31 1.69
N ILE A 122 14.53 -3.06 1.23
CA ILE A 122 13.44 -2.14 1.54
C ILE A 122 12.97 -1.44 0.26
N ILE A 123 11.68 -1.19 0.09
CA ILE A 123 11.15 -0.50 -1.10
C ILE A 123 10.85 0.94 -0.70
N SER A 124 11.60 1.90 -1.22
CA SER A 124 11.27 3.32 -1.06
C SER A 124 10.02 3.65 -1.87
N ASP A 125 9.32 4.68 -1.43
CA ASP A 125 8.16 5.18 -2.15
C ASP A 125 8.55 5.80 -3.52
N ASP A 126 9.75 6.38 -3.64
CA ASP A 126 10.41 6.77 -4.89
C ASP A 126 10.53 5.62 -5.88
N GLU A 127 11.10 4.48 -5.45
CA GLU A 127 11.31 3.32 -6.31
C GLU A 127 9.97 2.78 -6.83
N LEU A 128 8.94 2.78 -5.99
CA LEU A 128 7.59 2.38 -6.36
C LEU A 128 6.94 3.40 -7.30
N HIS A 129 7.08 4.70 -7.00
CA HIS A 129 6.56 5.80 -7.82
C HIS A 129 7.16 5.75 -9.23
N ASP A 130 8.48 5.73 -9.35
CA ASP A 130 9.20 5.75 -10.62
C ASP A 130 8.87 4.55 -11.51
N LEU A 131 8.60 3.39 -10.89
CA LEU A 131 8.16 2.22 -11.63
C LEU A 131 6.74 2.41 -12.18
N LEU A 132 5.80 2.84 -11.34
CA LEU A 132 4.39 2.96 -11.68
C LEU A 132 4.11 4.17 -12.59
N ALA A 133 4.92 5.22 -12.52
CA ALA A 133 4.84 6.39 -13.39
C ALA A 133 5.13 6.08 -14.88
N GLN A 134 5.70 4.91 -15.17
CA GLN A 134 5.96 4.45 -16.55
C GLN A 134 4.72 3.88 -17.26
N LEU A 135 3.58 3.77 -16.57
CA LEU A 135 2.37 3.21 -17.16
C LEU A 135 1.81 4.13 -18.27
N PRO A 136 1.36 3.55 -19.40
CA PRO A 136 0.66 4.31 -20.44
C PRO A 136 -0.62 4.96 -19.90
N ALA A 137 -0.99 6.12 -20.42
CA ALA A 137 -2.19 6.86 -19.98
C ALA A 137 -3.50 6.07 -20.15
N ASN A 138 -3.57 5.13 -21.10
CA ASN A 138 -4.74 4.28 -21.31
C ASN A 138 -4.83 3.07 -20.34
N VAL A 139 -3.94 2.99 -19.34
CA VAL A 139 -3.91 1.91 -18.35
C VAL A 139 -4.36 2.45 -17.00
N LEU A 140 -5.40 1.83 -16.43
CA LEU A 140 -5.88 2.17 -15.09
C LEU A 140 -5.13 1.34 -14.04
N LEU A 141 -4.51 2.02 -13.09
CA LEU A 141 -3.84 1.41 -11.94
C LEU A 141 -4.67 1.61 -10.67
N GLU A 142 -4.96 0.53 -9.95
CA GLU A 142 -5.62 0.55 -8.64
C GLU A 142 -4.66 0.07 -7.55
N VAL A 143 -4.31 0.91 -6.58
CA VAL A 143 -3.35 0.60 -5.52
C VAL A 143 -4.01 0.62 -4.14
N TYR A 144 -3.77 -0.41 -3.34
CA TYR A 144 -4.26 -0.52 -1.96
C TYR A 144 -3.08 -0.69 -0.99
N LEU A 145 -2.89 0.26 -0.09
CA LEU A 145 -1.81 0.26 0.89
C LEU A 145 -2.38 0.21 2.31
N ASP A 146 -2.32 -0.96 2.93
CA ASP A 146 -2.71 -1.17 4.33
C ASP A 146 -1.47 -1.26 5.23
N THR A 147 -0.75 -0.14 5.29
CA THR A 147 0.54 0.08 5.94
C THR A 147 0.56 1.47 6.60
N CYS A 148 1.56 1.78 7.43
CA CYS A 148 1.82 3.14 7.90
C CYS A 148 3.32 3.45 8.04
N HIS A 149 3.70 4.72 7.88
CA HIS A 149 5.10 5.11 7.68
C HIS A 149 5.66 6.05 8.75
N SER A 150 4.84 6.67 9.60
CA SER A 150 5.30 7.79 10.43
C SER A 150 5.50 7.50 11.91
N GLY A 151 4.93 6.40 12.43
CA GLY A 151 4.89 6.13 13.87
C GLY A 151 4.19 7.19 14.73
N SER A 152 3.71 8.31 14.17
CA SER A 152 3.17 9.45 14.92
C SER A 152 1.82 9.16 15.58
N GLY A 153 1.16 8.06 15.16
CA GLY A 153 -0.08 7.55 15.72
C GLY A 153 0.08 6.50 16.83
N LEU A 154 1.30 6.17 17.27
CA LEU A 154 1.56 5.14 18.30
C LEU A 154 1.10 5.53 19.72
N ARG A 155 0.31 6.61 19.89
CA ARG A 155 -0.14 7.09 21.19
C ARG A 155 -1.24 6.19 21.74
N GLY A 156 -0.96 5.55 22.87
CA GLY A 156 -1.93 4.76 23.62
C GLY A 156 -2.00 3.31 23.16
N ALA A 157 -0.86 2.60 23.20
CA ALA A 157 -0.85 1.15 23.07
C ALA A 157 -1.86 0.56 24.08
N GLU A 158 -2.99 0.08 23.58
CA GLU A 158 -3.92 -0.67 24.39
C GLU A 158 -3.26 -2.00 24.73
N PHE A 159 -3.05 -2.27 26.02
CA PHE A 159 -2.49 -3.52 26.48
C PHE A 159 -3.64 -4.52 26.66
N GLY A 160 -3.76 -5.47 25.74
CA GLY A 160 -4.80 -6.50 25.79
C GLY A 160 -4.54 -7.62 24.80
N LEU A 161 -5.03 -8.82 25.12
CA LEU A 161 -5.08 -9.92 24.15
C LEU A 161 -5.94 -9.45 22.96
N HIS A 162 -5.40 -9.50 21.75
CA HIS A 162 -6.02 -8.99 20.52
C HIS A 162 -6.10 -7.47 20.37
N ALA A 163 -5.40 -6.68 21.20
CA ALA A 163 -5.28 -5.25 20.96
C ALA A 163 -4.71 -4.97 19.55
N PRO A 164 -5.24 -3.97 18.82
CA PRO A 164 -4.77 -3.67 17.48
C PRO A 164 -3.27 -3.33 17.46
N LYS A 165 -2.51 -3.98 16.58
CA LYS A 165 -1.08 -3.72 16.42
C LYS A 165 -0.83 -2.67 15.34
N PRO A 166 0.06 -1.69 15.59
CA PRO A 166 0.44 -0.72 14.56
C PRO A 166 1.26 -1.40 13.46
N ARG A 167 0.99 -1.04 12.20
CA ARG A 167 1.73 -1.52 11.03
C ARG A 167 2.95 -0.65 10.71
N TYR A 168 3.77 -0.38 11.73
CA TYR A 168 4.99 0.41 11.63
C TYR A 168 6.22 -0.30 12.25
N ILE A 169 7.38 -0.19 11.60
CA ILE A 169 8.69 -0.52 12.17
C ILE A 169 9.50 0.78 12.27
N ALA A 170 10.00 1.09 13.46
CA ALA A 170 10.88 2.23 13.64
C ALA A 170 12.21 2.03 12.90
N PRO A 171 12.73 3.05 12.20
CA PRO A 171 14.05 2.98 11.58
C PRO A 171 15.16 2.83 12.63
N PRO A 172 16.34 2.32 12.23
CA PRO A 172 17.50 2.23 13.10
C PRO A 172 17.91 3.60 13.63
N ASP A 173 18.52 3.65 14.82
CA ASP A 173 18.90 4.90 15.48
C ASP A 173 19.81 5.80 14.64
N HIS A 174 20.61 5.22 13.73
CA HIS A 174 21.54 5.94 12.86
C HIS A 174 20.99 6.21 11.45
N GLU A 175 19.70 5.96 11.20
CA GLU A 175 19.05 6.23 9.91
C GLU A 175 19.07 7.73 9.58
N PHE A 176 18.82 8.60 10.56
CA PHE A 176 18.71 10.06 10.35
C PHE A 176 19.77 10.83 11.12
N GLN A 177 20.41 11.80 10.45
CA GLN A 177 21.43 12.65 11.08
C GLN A 177 20.91 14.01 11.60
N LYS A 178 19.64 14.41 11.35
CA LYS A 178 19.08 15.71 11.76
C LYS A 178 17.64 15.62 12.28
N LYS A 179 17.23 16.61 13.09
CA LYS A 179 15.84 16.81 13.57
C LYS A 179 14.92 17.23 12.40
N THR A 180 13.71 16.69 12.41
CA THR A 180 12.82 16.51 11.24
C THR A 180 11.74 17.58 11.10
N ALA A 181 11.31 17.84 9.85
CA ALA A 181 10.15 18.67 9.52
C ALA A 181 8.84 17.85 9.44
N ARG A 182 7.79 18.39 8.79
CA ARG A 182 6.48 17.73 8.63
C ARG A 182 6.51 16.69 7.50
N MET A 183 5.99 15.49 7.78
CA MET A 183 5.92 14.34 6.86
C MET A 183 4.93 14.53 5.72
N ARG A 184 5.26 13.99 4.54
CA ARG A 184 4.37 13.81 3.39
C ARG A 184 4.03 12.32 3.27
N GLY A 185 2.80 12.00 2.87
CA GLY A 185 2.39 10.61 2.58
C GLY A 185 2.70 10.21 1.14
N PHE A 186 2.81 8.90 0.88
CA PHE A 186 2.99 8.39 -0.48
C PHE A 186 1.90 8.89 -1.42
N THR A 187 2.32 9.44 -2.55
CA THR A 187 1.43 9.84 -3.65
C THR A 187 2.02 9.49 -5.00
N LEU A 188 1.14 9.12 -5.93
CA LEU A 188 1.49 8.94 -7.34
C LEU A 188 1.38 10.25 -8.14
N HIS A 189 0.90 11.33 -7.53
CA HIS A 189 0.84 12.66 -8.15
C HIS A 189 1.92 13.57 -7.57
N ARG A 190 3.17 13.39 -7.99
CA ARG A 190 4.28 14.27 -7.63
C ARG A 190 4.52 15.33 -8.71
N PRO A 191 4.76 16.61 -8.35
CA PRO A 191 5.23 17.58 -9.33
C PRO A 191 6.55 17.11 -9.92
N PRO A 192 6.80 17.29 -11.24
CA PRO A 192 8.05 16.87 -11.84
C PRO A 192 9.22 17.54 -11.13
N SER A 193 10.23 16.75 -10.74
CA SER A 193 11.50 17.32 -10.29
C SER A 193 12.08 18.18 -11.42
N SER A 194 12.81 19.24 -11.05
CA SER A 194 13.34 20.25 -11.98
C SER A 194 14.28 19.70 -13.08
N THR A 195 14.56 18.40 -13.08
CA THR A 195 15.44 17.70 -14.03
C THR A 195 14.72 16.66 -14.91
N ALA A 196 13.43 16.38 -14.71
CA ALA A 196 12.69 15.41 -15.53
C ALA A 196 11.89 16.07 -16.67
N LYS A 197 12.21 15.65 -17.91
CA LYS A 197 11.52 16.06 -19.16
C LYS A 197 10.01 15.81 -19.07
N LYS A 198 9.23 16.81 -19.49
CA LYS A 198 7.77 16.82 -19.78
C LYS A 198 6.94 15.80 -18.98
N ALA A 199 6.20 16.30 -17.99
CA ALA A 199 5.10 15.58 -17.35
C ALA A 199 4.27 14.81 -18.40
N VAL A 200 4.36 13.48 -18.35
CA VAL A 200 3.46 12.61 -19.08
C VAL A 200 2.07 12.92 -18.53
N ALA A 201 1.10 13.19 -19.42
CA ALA A 201 -0.30 13.37 -19.05
C ALA A 201 -0.70 12.25 -18.06
N GLY A 202 -1.16 12.69 -16.88
CA GLY A 202 -0.97 11.99 -15.62
C GLY A 202 -1.38 10.52 -15.59
N VAL A 203 -0.64 9.76 -14.79
CA VAL A 203 -0.95 8.35 -14.46
C VAL A 203 -2.43 8.24 -14.11
N HIS A 204 -3.18 7.44 -14.85
CA HIS A 204 -4.56 7.09 -14.54
C HIS A 204 -4.56 6.10 -13.37
N HIS A 205 -4.37 6.61 -12.16
CA HIS A 205 -4.32 5.80 -10.95
C HIS A 205 -5.46 6.14 -9.99
N ILE A 206 -5.75 5.17 -9.14
CA ILE A 206 -6.44 5.32 -7.87
C ILE A 206 -5.53 4.77 -6.79
N LEU A 207 -5.35 5.53 -5.72
CA LEU A 207 -4.59 5.10 -4.55
C LEU A 207 -5.51 5.12 -3.32
N TRP A 208 -5.58 3.97 -2.65
CA TRP A 208 -6.22 3.82 -1.36
C TRP A 208 -5.17 3.59 -0.29
N THR A 209 -5.21 4.37 0.79
CA THR A 209 -4.33 4.17 1.94
C THR A 209 -5.13 3.93 3.20
N GLY A 210 -4.58 3.12 4.12
CA GLY A 210 -5.24 2.76 5.37
C GLY A 210 -5.40 3.91 6.38
N CYS A 211 -4.54 4.92 6.29
CA CYS A 211 -4.51 6.06 7.18
C CYS A 211 -3.90 7.30 6.50
N LYS A 212 -3.98 8.46 7.16
CA LYS A 212 -3.17 9.64 6.78
C LYS A 212 -1.70 9.44 7.12
N ALA A 213 -0.83 10.26 6.52
CA ALA A 213 0.60 10.26 6.78
C ALA A 213 0.95 10.40 8.28
N ASN A 214 0.15 11.11 9.07
CA ASN A 214 0.38 11.31 10.51
C ASN A 214 -0.42 10.35 11.42
N GLU A 215 -1.09 9.36 10.86
CA GLU A 215 -1.89 8.34 11.58
C GLU A 215 -1.22 6.96 11.48
N THR A 216 -1.87 5.90 11.96
CA THR A 216 -1.32 4.54 11.96
C THR A 216 -2.37 3.54 11.51
N SER A 217 -2.00 2.64 10.61
CA SER A 217 -2.85 1.53 10.17
C SER A 217 -2.73 0.36 11.16
N ALA A 218 -3.85 -0.29 11.45
CA ALA A 218 -3.98 -1.29 12.49
C ALA A 218 -4.16 -2.71 11.94
N ASP A 219 -3.36 -3.64 12.45
CA ASP A 219 -3.59 -5.08 12.39
C ASP A 219 -4.51 -5.50 13.55
N ALA A 220 -5.76 -5.83 13.25
CA ALA A 220 -6.84 -5.93 14.22
C ALA A 220 -7.55 -7.28 14.17
N TYR A 221 -8.21 -7.64 15.28
CA TYR A 221 -8.94 -8.89 15.42
C TYR A 221 -10.44 -8.68 15.21
N PHE A 222 -11.01 -9.40 14.24
CA PHE A 222 -12.42 -9.35 13.88
C PHE A 222 -13.00 -10.76 13.93
N ASN A 223 -13.98 -10.99 14.80
CA ASN A 223 -14.81 -12.20 14.82
C ASN A 223 -14.03 -13.52 14.71
N GLY A 224 -12.92 -13.68 15.46
CA GLY A 224 -12.14 -14.92 15.44
C GLY A 224 -10.85 -14.86 14.61
N ARG A 225 -10.65 -13.81 13.79
CA ARG A 225 -9.56 -13.76 12.79
C ARG A 225 -8.92 -12.37 12.71
N TYR A 226 -7.63 -12.33 12.41
CA TYR A 226 -6.91 -11.07 12.21
C TYR A 226 -6.99 -10.57 10.76
N ASN A 227 -7.14 -9.26 10.60
CA ASN A 227 -7.09 -8.54 9.32
C ASN A 227 -6.62 -7.10 9.56
N GLY A 228 -6.19 -6.41 8.50
CA GLY A 228 -6.00 -4.97 8.52
C GLY A 228 -7.35 -4.26 8.63
N ALA A 229 -7.46 -3.28 9.50
CA ALA A 229 -8.72 -2.57 9.69
C ALA A 229 -9.20 -1.91 8.39
N PHE A 230 -8.29 -1.33 7.60
CA PHE A 230 -8.63 -0.76 6.29
C PHE A 230 -9.14 -1.85 5.33
N THR A 231 -8.38 -2.93 5.16
CA THR A 231 -8.74 -3.99 4.22
C THR A 231 -10.05 -4.67 4.60
N TYR A 232 -10.24 -4.97 5.90
CA TYR A 232 -11.47 -5.57 6.41
C TYR A 232 -12.71 -4.73 6.07
N TYR A 233 -12.69 -3.43 6.38
CA TYR A 233 -13.84 -2.56 6.10
C TYR A 233 -14.03 -2.27 4.60
N PHE A 234 -12.94 -2.20 3.82
CA PHE A 234 -13.04 -2.09 2.37
C PHE A 234 -13.80 -3.30 1.79
N ILE A 235 -13.36 -4.51 2.11
CA ILE A 235 -13.97 -5.75 1.62
C ILE A 235 -15.42 -5.86 2.10
N LYS A 236 -15.70 -5.52 3.37
CA LYS A 236 -17.06 -5.50 3.91
C LYS A 236 -17.96 -4.58 3.09
N VAL A 237 -17.56 -3.33 2.86
CA VAL A 237 -18.37 -2.37 2.08
C VAL A 237 -18.58 -2.84 0.66
N MET A 238 -17.52 -3.34 0.00
CA MET A 238 -17.59 -3.83 -1.37
C MET A 238 -18.56 -5.01 -1.50
N ARG A 239 -18.51 -5.98 -0.58
CA ARG A 239 -19.42 -7.14 -0.59
C ARG A 239 -20.86 -6.76 -0.22
N ASP A 240 -21.06 -5.97 0.83
CA ASP A 240 -22.39 -5.51 1.28
C ASP A 240 -23.12 -4.71 0.19
N THR A 241 -22.36 -3.99 -0.65
CA THR A 241 -22.91 -3.14 -1.71
C THR A 241 -22.81 -3.77 -3.09
N LYS A 242 -22.21 -4.96 -3.21
CA LYS A 242 -21.97 -5.66 -4.49
C LYS A 242 -21.29 -4.77 -5.53
N ASN A 243 -20.34 -3.92 -5.11
CA ASN A 243 -19.61 -2.98 -5.97
C ASN A 243 -20.52 -2.03 -6.78
N THR A 244 -21.69 -1.66 -6.23
CA THR A 244 -22.60 -0.69 -6.89
C THR A 244 -22.28 0.77 -6.56
N LEU A 245 -21.48 1.00 -5.52
CA LEU A 245 -21.10 2.34 -5.07
C LEU A 245 -19.89 2.87 -5.84
N SER A 246 -19.83 4.20 -5.97
CA SER A 246 -18.62 4.86 -6.43
C SER A 246 -17.47 4.68 -5.43
N ARG A 247 -16.21 4.78 -5.88
CA ARG A 247 -15.05 4.74 -4.97
C ARG A 247 -15.14 5.79 -3.86
N LYS A 248 -15.63 6.99 -4.18
CA LYS A 248 -15.86 8.06 -3.22
C LYS A 248 -16.88 7.67 -2.14
N ASP A 249 -17.95 6.98 -2.52
CA ASP A 249 -18.98 6.54 -1.57
C ASP A 249 -18.51 5.34 -0.75
N VAL A 250 -17.71 4.44 -1.35
CA VAL A 250 -17.04 3.34 -0.64
C VAL A 250 -16.19 3.91 0.50
N ILE A 251 -15.29 4.86 0.23
CA ILE A 251 -14.43 5.39 1.29
C ILE A 251 -15.20 6.20 2.33
N ALA A 252 -16.25 6.92 1.95
CA ALA A 252 -17.12 7.62 2.89
C ALA A 252 -17.81 6.63 3.86
N LYS A 253 -18.29 5.50 3.33
CA LYS A 253 -18.92 4.45 4.14
C LYS A 253 -17.90 3.74 5.03
N MET A 254 -16.70 3.43 4.53
CA MET A 254 -15.61 2.88 5.36
C MET A 254 -15.30 3.79 6.55
N ARG A 255 -15.08 5.10 6.30
CA ARG A 255 -14.80 6.08 7.36
C ARG A 255 -15.91 6.16 8.39
N THR A 256 -17.16 5.96 7.98
CA THR A 256 -18.32 5.94 8.90
C THR A 256 -18.28 4.69 9.77
N LEU A 257 -18.01 3.52 9.20
CA LEU A 257 -17.94 2.25 9.93
C LEU A 257 -16.74 2.15 10.87
N MET A 258 -15.62 2.81 10.54
CA MET A 258 -14.40 2.79 11.36
C MET A 258 -14.43 3.80 12.51
N ARG A 259 -15.31 4.81 12.44
CA ARG A 259 -15.39 5.89 13.43
C ARG A 259 -15.72 5.32 14.81
N GLY A 260 -14.91 5.68 15.80
CA GLY A 260 -15.07 5.23 17.19
C GLY A 260 -14.48 3.84 17.48
N HIS A 261 -14.02 3.12 16.44
CA HIS A 261 -13.32 1.85 16.59
C HIS A 261 -11.82 1.95 16.30
N PHE A 262 -11.44 2.85 15.37
CA PHE A 262 -10.05 3.08 14.99
C PHE A 262 -9.78 4.58 14.86
N ALA A 263 -8.58 5.00 15.26
CA ALA A 263 -8.12 6.37 15.04
C ALA A 263 -7.76 6.63 13.57
N GLN A 264 -7.47 5.58 12.80
CA GLN A 264 -7.05 5.67 11.40
C GLN A 264 -8.18 6.16 10.49
N ASN A 265 -7.84 7.02 9.54
CA ASN A 265 -8.77 7.55 8.55
C ASN A 265 -8.26 7.20 7.14
N PRO A 266 -8.87 6.22 6.46
CA PRO A 266 -8.47 5.83 5.11
C PRO A 266 -8.48 7.01 4.13
N GLN A 267 -7.55 7.05 3.17
CA GLN A 267 -7.50 8.06 2.10
C GLN A 267 -7.77 7.46 0.71
N LEU A 268 -8.26 8.32 -0.19
CA LEU A 268 -8.54 8.01 -1.59
C LEU A 268 -8.02 9.14 -2.46
N GLU A 269 -7.00 8.84 -3.26
CA GLU A 269 -6.41 9.73 -4.25
C GLU A 269 -6.70 9.23 -5.68
N GLY A 270 -6.59 10.14 -6.64
CA GLY A 270 -6.89 9.90 -8.05
C GLY A 270 -7.80 10.97 -8.64
N ASN A 271 -7.90 11.00 -9.97
CA ASN A 271 -8.70 12.00 -10.67
C ASN A 271 -10.20 11.91 -10.31
N ALA A 272 -10.93 13.03 -10.45
CA ALA A 272 -12.33 13.10 -10.03
C ALA A 272 -13.23 12.10 -10.77
N THR A 273 -12.98 11.88 -12.07
CA THR A 273 -13.74 10.96 -12.92
C THR A 273 -13.68 9.53 -12.40
N ASN A 274 -12.47 9.02 -12.13
CA ASN A 274 -12.26 7.66 -11.65
C ASN A 274 -12.84 7.47 -10.23
N ARG A 275 -12.74 8.50 -9.37
CA ARG A 275 -13.30 8.44 -8.00
C ARG A 275 -14.84 8.42 -7.97
N ALA A 276 -15.50 8.96 -9.01
CA ALA A 276 -16.95 9.01 -9.13
C ALA A 276 -17.56 7.72 -9.72
N GLN A 277 -16.75 6.74 -10.08
CA GLN A 277 -17.19 5.47 -10.66
C GLN A 277 -17.03 4.32 -9.66
N ALA A 278 -17.80 3.25 -9.83
CA ALA A 278 -17.52 1.97 -9.17
C ALA A 278 -16.19 1.37 -9.65
N ILE A 279 -15.68 0.36 -8.94
CA ILE A 279 -14.46 -0.32 -9.40
C ILE A 279 -14.81 -1.17 -10.61
N ALA A 280 -14.40 -0.70 -11.79
CA ALA A 280 -14.61 -1.33 -13.07
C ALA A 280 -13.37 -1.12 -13.94
N TYR A 281 -13.22 -1.95 -14.95
CA TYR A 281 -12.09 -1.98 -15.87
C TYR A 281 -12.47 -2.53 -17.23
#